data_AF-M6EDY1-F1
#
_entry.id   AF-M6EDY1-F1
#
_cell.length_a   1.000
_cell.length_b   1.000
_cell.length_c   1.000
_cell.angle_alpha   90.00
_cell.angle_beta   90.00
_cell.angle_gamma   90.00
#
_symmetry.space_group_name_H-M   'P 1'
#
loop_
_entity.id
_entity.type
_entity.pdbx_description
1 polymer ?
#
loop_
_entity_poly.entity_id
_entity_poly.type
_entity_poly.pdbx_seq_one_letter_code
_entity_poly.pdbx_strand_id
1 'polypeptide(L)' 'MYTRSMLPIFEKRKQLIGYKKYSQIINHLSANLKGKILDIGAGIGEVVDVFKEESWETHAIEMNQVAIS' A
#
# COMPACT_ATOMS: atom_id res chain seq x y z
N MET A 1 17.47 -10.97 -11.23
CA MET A 1 17.33 -11.83 -10.03
C MET A 1 16.67 -11.09 -8.85
N TYR A 2 16.95 -9.79 -8.64
CA TYR A 2 16.40 -8.97 -7.55
C TYR A 2 14.86 -8.84 -7.51
N THR A 3 14.20 -8.69 -8.65
CA THR A 3 12.73 -8.51 -8.74
C THR A 3 11.95 -9.76 -8.31
N ARG A 4 12.50 -10.97 -8.49
CA ARG A 4 11.87 -12.23 -8.04
C ARG A 4 12.01 -12.48 -6.53
N SER A 5 13.08 -11.99 -5.89
CA SER A 5 13.28 -12.12 -4.44
C SER A 5 12.50 -11.10 -3.61
N MET A 6 11.99 -10.03 -4.22
CA MET A 6 11.11 -9.07 -3.54
C MET A 6 9.65 -9.50 -3.47
N LEU A 7 9.16 -10.37 -4.37
CA LEU A 7 7.76 -10.82 -4.36
C LEU A 7 7.34 -11.47 -3.03
N PRO A 8 8.12 -12.40 -2.42
CA PRO A 8 7.75 -12.96 -1.12
C PRO A 8 7.76 -11.92 0.01
N ILE A 9 8.63 -10.91 -0.08
CA ILE A 9 8.73 -9.83 0.90
C ILE A 9 7.54 -8.88 0.75
N PHE A 10 7.15 -8.56 -0.49
CA PHE A 10 6.00 -7.73 -0.80
C PHE A 10 4.71 -8.34 -0.24
N GLU A 11 4.41 -9.60 -0.57
CA GLU A 11 3.22 -10.28 -0.08
C GLU A 11 3.19 -10.34 1.46
N LYS A 12 4.33 -10.64 2.09
CA LYS A 12 4.43 -10.65 3.55
C LYS A 12 4.20 -9.25 4.16
N ARG A 13 4.74 -8.19 3.55
CA ARG A 13 4.54 -6.80 4.01
C ARG A 13 3.11 -6.33 3.76
N LYS A 14 2.50 -6.70 2.64
CA LYS A 14 1.09 -6.44 2.36
C LYS A 14 0.19 -7.07 3.41
N GLN A 15 0.45 -8.34 3.75
CA GLN A 15 -0.26 -9.03 4.83
C GLN A 15 -0.08 -8.37 6.21
N LEU A 16 1.16 -8.03 6.57
CA LEU A 16 1.48 -7.56 7.93
C LEU A 16 1.27 -6.06 8.14
N ILE A 17 1.43 -5.24 7.10
CA ILE A 17 1.44 -3.77 7.16
C ILE A 17 0.27 -3.22 6.34
N GLY A 18 0.15 -3.61 5.08
CA GLY A 18 -0.88 -3.11 4.16
C GLY A 18 -2.29 -3.26 4.73
N TYR A 19 -2.73 -4.49 4.97
CA TYR A 19 -4.08 -4.75 5.49
C TYR A 19 -4.28 -4.18 6.90
N LYS A 20 -3.26 -4.19 7.77
CA LYS A 20 -3.39 -3.61 9.12
C LYS A 20 -3.64 -2.10 9.06
N LYS A 21 -2.91 -1.38 8.22
CA LYS A 21 -3.10 0.07 8.03
C LYS A 21 -4.44 0.37 7.38
N TYR A 22 -4.84 -0.39 6.37
CA TYR A 22 -6.16 -0.27 5.75
C TYR A 22 -7.27 -0.41 6.80
N SER A 23 -7.27 -1.48 7.58
CA SER A 23 -8.28 -1.72 8.62
C SER A 23 -8.31 -0.60 9.67
N GLN A 24 -7.15 -0.10 10.09
CA GLN A 24 -7.09 1.04 11.03
C GLN A 24 -7.76 2.29 10.46
N ILE A 25 -7.50 2.61 9.19
CA ILE A 25 -8.04 3.81 8.53
C ILE A 25 -9.55 3.69 8.32
N ILE A 26 -10.03 2.55 7.79
CA ILE A 26 -11.46 2.33 7.56
C ILE A 26 -12.25 2.37 8.86
N ASN A 27 -11.74 1.73 9.92
CA ASN A 27 -12.36 1.77 11.24
C ASN A 27 -12.39 3.19 11.82
N HIS A 28 -11.32 3.96 11.64
CA HIS A 28 -11.26 5.34 12.12
C HIS A 28 -12.25 6.25 11.39
N LEU A 29 -12.35 6.12 10.07
CA LEU A 29 -13.24 6.95 9.26
C LEU A 29 -14.72 6.56 9.42
N SER A 30 -15.03 5.41 10.06
CA SER A 30 -16.37 4.80 10.04
C SER A 30 -16.94 4.73 8.62
N ALA A 31 -16.05 4.55 7.65
CA ALA A 31 -16.36 4.79 6.25
C ALA A 31 -16.96 3.53 5.62
N ASN A 32 -18.13 3.69 5.00
CA ASN A 32 -18.71 2.74 4.05
C ASN A 32 -18.47 3.18 2.59
N LEU A 33 -17.62 4.19 2.38
CA LEU A 33 -17.41 4.85 1.10
C LEU A 33 -15.97 4.66 0.62
N LYS A 34 -15.83 4.30 -0.66
CA LYS A 34 -14.56 4.33 -1.39
C LYS A 34 -14.18 5.77 -1.69
N GLY A 35 -12.90 6.10 -1.56
CA GLY A 35 -12.40 7.45 -1.73
C GLY A 35 -11.09 7.51 -2.50
N LYS A 36 -10.37 8.63 -2.30
CA LYS A 36 -9.03 8.84 -2.84
C LYS A 36 -8.01 8.80 -1.72
N ILE A 37 -6.86 8.20 -1.96
CA ILE A 37 -5.74 8.17 -1.01
C ILE A 37 -4.43 8.60 -1.69
N LEU A 38 -3.62 9.34 -0.94
CA LEU A 38 -2.25 9.68 -1.27
C LEU A 38 -1.32 9.06 -0.22
N ASP A 39 -0.43 8.16 -0.64
CA ASP A 39 0.58 7.54 0.21
C ASP A 39 1.96 8.19 -0.04
N ILE A 40 2.59 8.75 0.99
CA ILE A 40 3.88 9.45 0.90
C ILE A 40 4.93 8.65 1.68
N GLY A 41 6.04 8.33 1.03
CA GLY A 41 6.98 7.33 1.53
C GLY A 41 6.41 5.93 1.35
N ALA A 42 5.84 5.68 0.17
CA ALA A 42 5.12 4.44 -0.14
C ALA A 42 6.02 3.19 -0.13
N GLY A 43 7.35 3.35 -0.09
CA GLY A 43 8.30 2.25 -0.10
C GLY A 43 8.11 1.39 -1.35
N ILE A 44 7.84 0.10 -1.15
CA ILE A 44 7.57 -0.83 -2.25
C ILE A 44 6.08 -0.92 -2.62
N GLY A 45 5.21 -0.11 -1.99
CA GLY A 45 3.82 0.05 -2.34
C GLY A 45 2.83 -0.90 -1.64
N GLU A 46 3.22 -1.61 -0.59
CA GLU A 46 2.36 -2.63 0.02
C GLU A 46 1.05 -2.08 0.63
N VAL A 47 1.02 -0.80 1.01
CA VAL A 47 -0.16 -0.16 1.58
C VAL A 47 -1.08 0.32 0.48
N VAL A 48 -0.54 1.09 -0.47
CA VAL A 48 -1.31 1.61 -1.61
C VAL A 48 -1.92 0.49 -2.46
N ASP A 49 -1.26 -0.67 -2.55
CA ASP A 49 -1.78 -1.84 -3.26
C ASP A 49 -3.05 -2.40 -2.59
N VAL A 50 -3.10 -2.47 -1.25
CA VAL A 50 -4.32 -2.89 -0.53
C VAL A 50 -5.47 -1.91 -0.78
N PHE A 51 -5.22 -0.60 -0.74
CA PHE A 51 -6.26 0.38 -1.05
C PHE A 51 -6.77 0.24 -2.49
N LYS A 52 -5.88 -0.07 -3.43
CA LYS A 52 -6.23 -0.31 -4.83
C LYS A 52 -7.09 -1.56 -5.00
N GLU A 53 -6.79 -2.66 -4.31
CA GLU A 53 -7.61 -3.88 -4.29
C GLU A 53 -9.04 -3.62 -3.77
N GLU A 54 -9.13 -2.75 -2.78
CA GLU A 54 -10.40 -2.30 -2.18
C GLU A 54 -11.11 -1.23 -3.05
N SER A 55 -10.59 -0.98 -4.25
CA SER A 55 -11.07 -0.07 -5.29
C SER A 55 -11.13 1.41 -4.88
N TRP A 56 -10.16 1.84 -4.08
CA TRP A 56 -9.88 3.26 -3.89
C TRP A 56 -9.10 3.82 -5.09
N GLU A 57 -9.28 5.12 -5.35
CA GLU A 57 -8.39 5.83 -6.27
C GLU A 57 -7.09 6.14 -5.54
N THR A 58 -5.97 5.64 -6.06
CA THR A 58 -4.71 5.66 -5.34
C THR A 58 -3.64 6.50 -6.03
N HIS A 59 -2.91 7.27 -5.23
CA HIS A 59 -1.70 7.98 -5.63
C HIS A 59 -0.59 7.66 -4.63
N ALA A 60 0.64 7.54 -5.11
CA ALA A 60 1.79 7.24 -4.27
C ALA A 60 2.98 8.15 -4.64
N ILE A 61 3.74 8.56 -3.64
CA ILE A 61 4.99 9.29 -3.78
C ILE A 61 6.08 8.51 -3.04
N GLU A 62 7.15 8.17 -3.74
CA GLU A 62 8.38 7.62 -3.17
C GLU A 62 9.57 8.31 -3.84
N MET A 63 10.49 8.82 -3.02
CA MET A 63 11.65 9.59 -3.47
C MET A 63 12.91 8.73 -3.56
N ASN A 64 12.94 7.60 -2.84
CA ASN A 64 14.03 6.65 -2.91
C ASN A 64 14.02 5.95 -4.27
N GLN A 65 15.00 6.30 -5.10
CA GLN A 65 15.17 5.76 -6.45
C GLN A 65 15.21 4.23 -6.48
N VAL A 66 15.79 3.57 -5.46
CA VAL A 66 15.90 2.10 -5.40
C VAL A 66 14.53 1.44 -5.21
N ALA A 67 13.60 2.12 -4.55
CA ALA A 67 12.26 1.58 -4.31
C ALA A 67 11.32 1.72 -5.52
N ILE A 68 11.60 2.69 -6.40
CA ILE A 68 10.82 2.96 -7.62
C ILE A 68 11.47 2.42 -8.91
N SER A 69 12.72 1.95 -8.85
CA SER A 69 13.50 1.45 -10.00
C SER A 69 13.31 -0.04 -10.28
#